data_AF-A0A7Y2NSG9-F1
#
_entry.id   AF-A0A7Y2NSG9-F1
#
_cell.length_a   1.000
_cell.length_b   1.000
_cell.length_c   1.000
_cell.angle_alpha   90.00
_cell.angle_beta   90.00
_cell.angle_gamma   90.00
#
_symmetry.space_group_name_H-M   'P 1'
#
loop_
_entity.id
_entity.type
_entity.pdbx_description
1 polymer ?
#
loop_
_entity_poly.entity_id
_entity_poly.type
_entity_poly.pdbx_seq_one_letter_code
_entity_poly.pdbx_strand_id
1 'polypeptide(L)' 'MAFGGLFSTDMAIDLGTANTLVYVKGKGIILNEPSVVAYHVKDGQKKVLAVGEDAKLMLGRTPGSIEAIRP' A
#
# COMPACT_ATOMS: atom_id res chain seq x y z
N MET A 1 -29.38 -19.05 3.55
CA MET A 1 -28.13 -19.72 3.12
C MET A 1 -27.11 -18.63 2.84
N ALA A 2 -26.01 -18.59 3.59
CA ALA A 2 -24.95 -17.60 3.40
C ALA A 2 -24.06 -18.02 2.23
N PHE A 3 -24.11 -17.28 1.12
CA PHE A 3 -23.26 -17.49 -0.06
C PHE A 3 -21.82 -16.95 0.10
N GLY A 4 -21.40 -16.54 1.30
CA GLY A 4 -20.11 -15.89 1.54
C GLY A 4 -18.91 -16.83 1.74
N GLY A 5 -19.12 -18.15 1.85
CA GLY A 5 -18.10 -19.09 2.32
C GLY A 5 -17.20 -19.72 1.25
N LEU A 6 -17.50 -19.59 -0.04
CA LEU A 6 -16.75 -20.30 -1.11
C LEU A 6 -15.50 -19.56 -1.61
N PHE A 7 -15.26 -18.33 -1.16
CA PHE A 7 -14.13 -17.49 -1.62
C PHE A 7 -13.32 -16.88 -0.46
N SER A 8 -13.18 -17.58 0.67
CA SER A 8 -12.10 -17.25 1.60
C SER A 8 -10.77 -17.45 0.86
N THR A 9 -10.18 -16.36 0.38
CA THR A 9 -8.83 -16.40 -0.20
C THR A 9 -7.88 -16.44 0.97
N ASP A 10 -7.48 -17.65 1.38
CA ASP A 10 -6.42 -17.84 2.37
C ASP A 10 -5.22 -16.97 1.96
N MET A 11 -4.97 -15.91 2.73
CA MET A 11 -4.01 -14.85 2.41
C MET A 11 -3.07 -14.63 3.59
N ALA A 12 -1.80 -14.37 3.28
CA ALA A 12 -0.82 -13.86 4.23
C ALA A 12 -0.31 -12.50 3.74
N ILE A 13 -0.14 -11.56 4.66
CA ILE A 13 0.38 -10.22 4.38
C ILE A 13 1.65 -10.04 5.21
N ASP A 14 2.74 -9.69 4.54
CA ASP A 14 3.98 -9.24 5.17
C ASP A 14 4.05 -7.72 5.07
N LEU A 15 4.05 -7.04 6.21
CA LEU A 15 4.07 -5.57 6.31
C LEU A 15 5.47 -5.11 6.71
N GLY A 16 6.43 -5.29 5.80
CA GLY A 16 7.82 -4.88 6.02
C GLY A 16 8.01 -3.36 5.95
N THR A 17 9.08 -2.86 6.56
CA THR A 17 9.44 -1.42 6.56
C THR A 17 9.80 -0.90 5.17
N ALA A 18 10.29 -1.77 4.29
CA ALA A 18 10.66 -1.43 2.93
C ALA A 18 9.57 -1.79 1.92
N ASN A 19 9.03 -3.01 2.00
CA ASN A 19 8.06 -3.57 1.07
C ASN A 19 6.92 -4.28 1.81
N THR A 20 5.74 -4.26 1.20
CA THR A 20 4.58 -5.03 1.59
C THR A 20 4.35 -6.14 0.58
N LEU A 21 4.20 -7.37 1.05
CA LEU A 21 3.93 -8.53 0.20
C LEU A 21 2.58 -9.14 0.55
N VAL A 22 1.87 -9.61 -0.46
CA VAL A 22 0.64 -10.40 -0.29
C VAL A 22 0.80 -11.74 -0.96
N TYR A 23 0.64 -12.80 -0.18
CA TYR A 23 0.58 -14.18 -0.65
C TYR A 23 -0.85 -14.70 -0.61
N VAL A 24 -1.27 -15.40 -1.66
CA VAL A 24 -2.55 -16.13 -1.69
C VAL A 24 -2.28 -17.61 -1.92
N LYS A 25 -2.86 -18.47 -1.07
CA LYS A 25 -2.73 -19.92 -1.16
C LYS A 25 -3.12 -20.42 -2.55
N GLY A 26 -2.23 -21.20 -3.17
CA GLY A 26 -2.41 -21.72 -4.52
C GLY A 26 -2.13 -20.72 -5.65
N LYS A 27 -1.85 -19.44 -5.34
CA LYS A 27 -1.43 -18.43 -6.33
C LYS A 27 0.00 -17.94 -6.13
N GLY A 28 0.54 -18.05 -4.92
CA GLY A 28 1.86 -17.51 -4.60
C GLY A 28 1.79 -16.05 -4.16
N ILE A 29 2.91 -15.32 -4.28
CA ILE A 29 2.97 -13.89 -4.03
C ILE A 29 2.26 -13.16 -5.18
N ILE A 30 1.19 -12.45 -4.86
CA ILE A 30 0.37 -11.70 -5.82
C ILE A 30 0.59 -10.19 -5.76
N LEU A 31 1.26 -9.69 -4.71
CA LEU A 31 1.64 -8.29 -4.56
C LEU A 31 3.03 -8.21 -3.91
N ASN A 32 3.86 -7.31 -4.40
CA ASN A 32 5.14 -6.93 -3.81
C ASN A 32 5.38 -5.45 -4.15
N GLU A 33 4.96 -4.56 -3.26
CA GLU A 33 5.00 -3.11 -3.46
C GLU A 33 5.86 -2.48 -2.35
N PRO A 34 6.53 -1.35 -2.62
CA PRO A 34 7.13 -0.56 -1.55
C PRO A 34 6.10 -0.16 -0.47
N SER A 35 6.51 -0.22 0.80
CA SER A 35 5.73 0.25 1.94
C SER A 35 5.79 1.78 2.03
N VAL A 36 5.27 2.46 1.01
CA VAL A 36 5.31 3.92 0.87
C VAL A 36 3.92 4.45 0.53
N VAL A 37 3.55 5.57 1.14
CA VAL A 37 2.34 6.32 0.84
C VAL A 37 2.68 7.77 0.57
N ALA A 38 2.10 8.34 -0.48
CA ALA A 38 2.16 9.77 -0.78
C ALA A 38 0.83 10.43 -0.46
N TYR A 39 0.88 11.51 0.31
CA TYR A 39 -0.29 12.30 0.72
C TYR A 39 -0.23 13.71 0.13
N HIS A 40 -1.37 14.23 -0.30
CA HIS A 40 -1.59 15.67 -0.39
C HIS A 40 -1.99 16.16 1.01
N VAL A 41 -1.25 17.13 1.54
CA VAL A 41 -1.55 17.78 2.81
C VAL A 41 -2.13 19.16 2.54
N LYS A 42 -3.36 19.39 2.98
CA LYS A 42 -4.04 20.68 2.88
C LYS A 42 -4.90 20.92 4.12
N ASP A 43 -4.79 22.10 4.72
CA ASP A 43 -5.58 22.51 5.90
C ASP A 43 -5.51 21.48 7.06
N GLY A 44 -4.34 20.87 7.26
CA GLY A 44 -4.11 19.83 8.28
C GLY A 44 -4.67 18.44 7.92
N GLN A 45 -5.33 18.28 6.77
CA GLN A 45 -5.89 17.02 6.30
C GLN A 45 -4.94 16.33 5.32
N LYS A 46 -4.77 15.01 5.49
CA LYS A 46 -3.99 14.15 4.58
C LYS A 46 -4.94 13.39 3.66
N LYS A 47 -4.80 13.56 2.34
CA LYS A 47 -5.49 12.77 1.32
C LYS A 47 -4.47 11.90 0.57
N VAL A 48 -4.73 10.59 0.48
CA VAL A 48 -3.88 9.68 -0.29
C VAL A 48 -3.86 10.11 -1.76
N LEU A 49 -2.66 10.29 -2.31
CA LEU A 49 -2.41 10.54 -3.73
C LEU A 49 -1.95 9.27 -4.44
N ALA A 50 -1.02 8.53 -3.82
CA ALA A 50 -0.45 7.31 -4.37
C ALA A 50 0.04 6.37 -3.26
N VAL A 51 0.21 5.10 -3.58
CA VAL A 51 0.80 4.04 -2.74
C VAL A 51 1.76 3.20 -3.57
N GLY A 52 2.66 2.45 -2.92
CA GLY A 52 3.55 1.53 -3.63
C GLY A 52 4.62 2.24 -4.45
N GLU A 53 4.90 1.74 -5.65
CA GLU A 53 5.97 2.25 -6.51
C GLU A 53 5.78 3.73 -6.88
N ASP A 54 4.57 4.15 -7.21
CA ASP A 54 4.27 5.56 -7.55
C ASP A 54 4.58 6.50 -6.38
N ALA A 55 4.24 6.08 -5.15
CA ALA A 55 4.57 6.87 -3.96
C ALA A 55 6.07 6.87 -3.67
N LYS A 56 6.76 5.76 -3.91
CA LYS A 56 8.22 5.66 -3.75
C LYS A 56 8.98 6.58 -4.71
N LEU A 57 8.51 6.74 -5.95
CA LEU A 57 9.11 7.68 -6.91
C LEU A 57 9.06 9.14 -6.43
N MET A 58 8.14 9.47 -5.52
CA MET A 58 7.99 10.80 -4.93
C MET A 58 8.92 11.04 -3.72
N LEU A 59 9.52 10.00 -3.12
CA LEU A 59 10.38 10.15 -1.93
C LEU A 59 11.55 11.11 -2.19
N GLY A 60 11.64 12.15 -1.35
CA GLY A 60 12.66 13.19 -1.47
C GLY A 60 12.50 14.12 -2.69
N ARG A 61 11.37 14.04 -3.40
CA ARG A 61 11.08 14.77 -4.65
C ARG A 61 9.72 15.46 -4.62
N THR A 62 9.10 15.61 -3.45
CA THR A 62 7.77 16.22 -3.31
C THR A 62 7.82 17.74 -3.23
N PRO A 63 6.85 18.47 -3.82
CA PRO A 63 6.60 19.86 -3.48
C PRO A 63 6.01 19.99 -2.07
N GLY A 64 6.00 21.19 -1.49
CA GLY A 64 5.66 21.40 -0.07
C GLY A 64 4.26 20.95 0.37
N SER A 65 3.29 20.81 -0.53
CA SER A 65 1.96 20.27 -0.21
C SER A 65 1.86 18.75 -0.31
N ILE A 66 2.93 18.05 -0.70
CA ILE A 66 2.95 16.59 -0.83
C ILE A 66 3.97 16.00 0.14
N GLU A 67 3.56 14.96 0.85
CA GLU A 67 4.38 14.22 1.81
C GLU A 67 4.43 12.76 1.39
N ALA A 68 5.62 12.23 1.06
CA ALA A 68 5.83 10.81 0.81
C ALA A 68 6.53 10.19 2.04
N ILE A 69 5.93 9.16 2.63
CA ILE A 69 6.41 8.53 3.87
C ILE A 69 6.49 7.00 3.75
N ARG A 70 7.40 6.43 4.54
CA ARG A 70 7.32 5.03 4.99
C ARG A 70 6.68 5.05 6.38
N PRO A 71 5.47 4.50 6.55
CA PRO A 71 4.75 4.57 7.81
C PRO A 71 5.36 3.70 8.91
#